data_AF-B0JT93-F1
#
_entry.id   AF-B0JT93-F1
#
_cell.length_a   1.000
_cell.length_b   1.000
_cell.length_c   1.000
_cell.angle_alpha   90.00
_cell.angle_beta   90.00
_cell.angle_gamma   90.00
#
_symmetry.space_group_name_H-M   'P 1'
#
loop_
_entity.id
_entity.type
_entity.pdbx_description
1 polymer ?
#
loop_
_entity_poly.entity_id
_entity_poly.type
_entity_poly.pdbx_seq_one_letter_code
_entity_poly.pdbx_strand_id
1 'polypeptide(L)'
;MSITDLIQKGGVAMWPLLFLSILALSTIIERIWFWSRTLLSEGQILNRIMESAIRNWDVAAKVARDSRNHPIGSYLYAPLRLENPDPEVFHFALESAADEQLSLMKRGDKILEAVIALSPLLGLLSSRAKLISWLG
;
A
#
# COMPACT_ATOMS: atom_id res chain seq x y z
N MET A 1 30.04 -3.24 23.35
CA MET A 1 29.14 -4.34 22.93
C MET A 1 29.03 -4.28 21.43
N SER A 2 29.44 -5.35 20.75
CA SER A 2 29.31 -5.48 19.30
C SER A 2 27.89 -5.92 18.94
N ILE A 3 27.43 -5.60 17.72
CA ILE A 3 26.15 -6.11 17.17
C ILE A 3 26.12 -7.65 17.20
N THR A 4 27.28 -8.28 17.02
CA THR A 4 27.45 -9.74 17.11
C THR A 4 27.08 -10.27 18.51
N ASP A 5 27.38 -9.53 19.57
CA ASP A 5 27.06 -9.93 20.95
C ASP A 5 25.55 -9.90 21.21
N LEU A 6 24.83 -8.95 20.59
CA LEU A 6 23.37 -8.87 20.68
C LEU A 6 22.71 -10.04 19.96
N ILE A 7 23.21 -10.40 18.77
CA ILE A 7 22.65 -11.51 17.98
C ILE A 7 22.88 -12.84 18.71
N GLN A 8 24.07 -13.06 19.27
CA GLN A 8 24.36 -14.25 20.07
C GLN A 8 23.48 -14.33 21.32
N LYS A 9 23.25 -13.20 22.00
CA LYS A 9 22.35 -13.15 23.15
C LYS A 9 20.89 -13.35 22.78
N GLY A 10 20.46 -13.03 21.56
CA GLY A 10 19.06 -13.18 21.11
C GLY A 10 18.62 -14.62 20.84
N GLY A 11 19.57 -15.54 20.61
CA GLY A 11 19.26 -16.93 20.26
C GLY A 11 18.60 -17.07 18.89
N VAL A 12 18.03 -18.26 18.61
CA VAL A 12 17.45 -18.61 17.30
C VAL A 12 16.35 -17.63 16.84
N ALA A 13 15.57 -17.09 17.79
CA ALA A 13 14.47 -16.16 17.51
C ALA A 13 14.94 -14.77 17.03
N MET A 14 16.25 -14.46 17.10
CA MET A 14 16.79 -13.21 16.54
C MET A 14 16.71 -13.16 15.01
N TRP A 15 16.89 -14.30 14.34
CA TRP A 15 16.86 -14.40 12.88
C TRP A 15 15.49 -14.02 12.27
N PRO A 16 14.35 -14.58 12.72
CA PRO A 16 13.05 -14.16 12.20
C PRO A 16 12.71 -12.72 12.58
N LEU A 17 13.16 -12.21 13.73
CA LEU A 17 13.00 -10.80 14.10
C LEU A 17 13.75 -9.86 13.15
N LEU A 18 14.99 -10.20 12.81
CA LEU A 18 15.78 -9.43 11.84
C LEU A 18 15.10 -9.42 10.47
N PHE A 19 14.58 -10.58 10.04
CA PHE A 19 13.81 -10.67 8.80
C PHE A 19 12.57 -9.75 8.82
N LEU A 20 11.76 -9.79 9.88
CA LEU A 20 10.59 -8.90 10.02
C LEU A 20 10.98 -7.42 10.02
N SER A 21 12.13 -7.07 10.60
CA SER A 21 12.64 -5.69 10.59
C SER A 21 13.01 -5.23 9.19
N ILE A 22 13.74 -6.05 8.42
CA ILE A 22 14.09 -5.75 7.02
C ILE A 22 12.82 -5.66 6.17
N LEU A 23 11.88 -6.59 6.36
CA LEU A 23 10.60 -6.60 5.66
C LEU A 23 9.82 -5.31 5.92
N ALA A 24 9.69 -4.90 7.18
CA ALA A 24 9.01 -3.68 7.57
C ALA A 24 9.67 -2.44 6.96
N LEU A 25 10.99 -2.32 7.06
CA LEU A 25 11.73 -1.18 6.52
C LEU A 25 11.59 -1.11 4.99
N SER A 26 11.71 -2.24 4.31
CA SER A 26 11.52 -2.33 2.86
C SER A 26 10.12 -1.90 2.45
N THR A 27 9.08 -2.35 3.17
CA THR A 27 7.70 -1.93 2.92
C THR A 27 7.54 -0.43 3.18
N ILE A 28 8.03 0.10 4.29
CA ILE A 28 7.94 1.54 4.60
C ILE A 28 8.54 2.40 3.48
N ILE A 29 9.73 2.04 2.99
CA ILE A 29 10.40 2.78 1.90
C ILE A 29 9.57 2.72 0.61
N GLU A 30 9.09 1.53 0.22
CA GLU A 30 8.24 1.35 -0.96
C GLU A 30 6.96 2.20 -0.85
N ARG A 31 6.32 2.21 0.33
CA ARG A 31 5.11 2.97 0.60
C ARG A 31 5.34 4.48 0.55
N ILE A 32 6.41 4.98 1.15
CA ILE A 32 6.77 6.41 1.08
C ILE A 32 6.97 6.83 -0.37
N TRP A 33 7.69 6.03 -1.16
CA TRP A 33 7.92 6.33 -2.57
C TRP A 33 6.61 6.32 -3.39
N PHE A 34 5.76 5.31 -3.19
CA PHE A 34 4.45 5.22 -3.82
C PHE A 34 3.58 6.45 -3.51
N TRP A 35 3.45 6.82 -2.23
CA TRP A 35 2.63 7.94 -1.79
C TRP A 35 3.18 9.27 -2.28
N SER A 36 4.49 9.48 -2.20
CA SER A 36 5.14 10.68 -2.72
C SER A 36 4.86 10.86 -4.20
N ARG A 37 5.03 9.81 -5.01
CA ARG A 37 4.75 9.86 -6.45
C ARG A 37 3.27 10.12 -6.73
N THR A 38 2.37 9.45 -6.00
CA THR A 38 0.92 9.56 -6.22
C THR A 38 0.40 10.96 -5.86
N LEU A 39 0.74 11.47 -4.67
CA LEU A 39 0.25 12.75 -4.18
C LEU A 39 0.77 13.94 -5.01
N LEU A 40 2.00 13.84 -5.54
CA LEU A 40 2.59 14.92 -6.34
C LEU A 40 1.91 15.11 -7.71
N SER A 41 1.47 14.04 -8.36
CA SER A 41 0.87 14.11 -9.70
C SER A 41 -0.66 14.12 -9.71
N GLU A 42 -1.31 13.82 -8.59
CA GLU A 42 -2.78 13.69 -8.49
C GLU A 42 -3.51 14.94 -9.02
N GLY A 43 -3.16 16.12 -8.50
CA GLY A 43 -3.84 17.37 -8.88
C GLY A 43 -3.69 17.71 -10.36
N GLN A 44 -2.51 17.46 -10.94
CA GLN A 44 -2.25 17.73 -12.36
C GLN A 44 -3.07 16.81 -13.27
N ILE A 45 -3.13 15.51 -12.94
CA ILE A 45 -3.89 14.53 -13.71
C ILE A 45 -5.39 14.79 -13.59
N LEU A 46 -5.88 15.06 -12.37
CA LEU A 46 -7.28 15.40 -12.12
C LEU A 46 -7.70 16.63 -12.94
N ASN A 47 -6.95 17.72 -12.84
CA ASN A 47 -7.24 18.95 -13.58
C ASN A 47 -7.25 18.69 -15.09
N ARG A 48 -6.27 17.94 -15.62
CA ARG A 48 -6.21 17.60 -17.05
C ARG A 48 -7.43 16.82 -17.52
N ILE A 49 -7.93 15.88 -16.72
CA ILE A 49 -9.13 15.09 -17.03
C ILE A 49 -10.38 15.99 -16.96
N MET A 50 -10.52 16.80 -15.91
CA MET A 50 -11.68 17.70 -15.73
C MET A 50 -11.75 18.78 -16.80
N GLU A 51 -10.63 19.42 -17.15
CA GLU A 51 -10.57 20.36 -18.28
C GLU A 51 -10.94 19.72 -19.61
N SER A 52 -10.63 18.43 -19.78
CA SER A 52 -11.03 17.67 -20.96
C SER A 52 -12.53 17.37 -20.95
N ALA A 53 -13.11 17.08 -19.79
CA ALA A 53 -14.53 16.80 -19.61
C ALA A 53 -15.42 18.02 -19.91
N ILE A 54 -14.95 19.24 -19.58
CA ILE A 54 -15.63 20.49 -19.94
C ILE A 54 -15.80 20.63 -21.46
N ARG A 55 -14.83 20.12 -22.24
CA ARG A 55 -14.85 20.22 -23.70
C ARG A 55 -15.62 19.06 -24.34
N ASN A 56 -15.26 17.82 -23.99
CA ASN A 56 -15.84 16.61 -24.53
C ASN A 56 -15.54 15.41 -23.63
N TRP A 57 -16.58 14.69 -23.20
CA TRP A 57 -16.49 13.48 -22.39
C TRP A 57 -15.64 12.37 -23.04
N ASP A 58 -15.67 12.20 -24.36
CA ASP A 58 -14.83 11.23 -25.10
C ASP A 58 -13.34 11.56 -24.96
N VAL A 59 -13.01 12.85 -24.93
CA VAL A 59 -11.63 13.32 -24.76
C VAL A 59 -11.19 13.10 -23.31
N ALA A 60 -12.07 13.37 -22.34
CA ALA A 60 -11.81 13.05 -20.94
C ALA A 60 -11.55 11.56 -20.72
N ALA A 61 -12.33 10.69 -21.35
CA ALA A 61 -12.14 9.25 -21.28
C ALA A 61 -10.76 8.82 -21.84
N LYS A 62 -10.32 9.42 -22.96
CA LYS A 62 -8.98 9.18 -23.52
C LYS A 62 -7.87 9.66 -22.59
N VAL A 63 -7.98 10.87 -22.04
CA VAL A 63 -6.97 11.41 -21.11
C VAL A 63 -6.89 10.58 -19.83
N ALA A 64 -8.05 10.15 -19.30
CA ALA A 64 -8.11 9.25 -18.15
C ALA A 64 -7.48 7.89 -18.47
N ARG A 65 -7.73 7.34 -19.67
CA ARG A 65 -7.12 6.10 -20.17
C ARG A 65 -5.59 6.19 -20.21
N ASP A 66 -5.05 7.28 -20.74
CA ASP A 66 -3.60 7.50 -20.83
C ASP A 66 -2.95 7.65 -19.45
N SER A 67 -3.74 8.10 -18.47
CA SER A 67 -3.30 8.32 -17.09
C SER A 67 -3.57 7.12 -16.17
N ARG A 68 -3.97 5.95 -16.71
CA ARG A 68 -4.33 4.75 -15.91
C ARG A 68 -3.21 4.18 -15.05
N ASN A 69 -1.95 4.52 -15.35
CA ASN A 69 -0.82 4.17 -14.50
C ASN A 69 -0.83 4.92 -13.15
N HIS A 70 -1.69 5.94 -13.02
CA HIS A 70 -1.94 6.66 -11.79
C HIS A 70 -3.31 6.26 -11.20
N PRO A 71 -3.44 6.10 -9.87
CA PRO A 71 -4.70 5.72 -9.23
C PRO A 71 -5.89 6.59 -9.65
N ILE A 72 -5.73 7.92 -9.65
CA ILE A 72 -6.79 8.85 -10.07
C ILE A 72 -7.22 8.69 -11.54
N GLY A 73 -6.28 8.35 -12.43
CA GLY A 73 -6.58 8.13 -13.84
C GLY A 73 -7.33 6.82 -14.05
N SER A 74 -6.94 5.76 -13.34
CA SER A 74 -7.67 4.49 -13.34
C SER A 74 -9.07 4.65 -12.74
N TYR A 75 -9.18 5.37 -11.62
CA TYR A 75 -10.43 5.70 -10.95
C TYR A 75 -11.41 6.42 -11.87
N LEU A 76 -10.99 7.51 -12.52
CA LEU A 76 -11.86 8.30 -13.40
C LEU A 76 -12.11 7.62 -14.75
N TYR A 77 -11.22 6.77 -15.23
CA TYR A 77 -11.43 6.04 -16.49
C TYR A 77 -12.60 5.03 -16.39
N ALA A 78 -12.80 4.40 -15.23
CA ALA A 78 -13.82 3.39 -15.03
C ALA A 78 -15.26 3.84 -15.37
N PRO A 79 -15.73 5.02 -14.91
CA PRO A 79 -17.03 5.57 -15.31
C PRO A 79 -16.97 6.30 -16.66
N LEU A 80 -15.86 6.98 -17.01
CA LEU A 80 -15.76 7.77 -18.24
C LEU A 80 -15.75 6.93 -19.52
N ARG A 81 -15.40 5.64 -19.44
CA ARG A 81 -15.43 4.73 -20.60
C ARG A 81 -16.83 4.21 -20.95
N LEU A 82 -17.83 4.47 -20.11
CA LEU A 82 -19.20 4.01 -20.33
C LEU A 82 -19.89 4.90 -21.35
N GLU A 83 -20.58 4.31 -22.31
CA GLU A 83 -21.36 5.03 -23.32
C GLU A 83 -22.77 5.31 -22.77
N ASN A 84 -23.11 6.59 -22.57
CA ASN A 84 -24.41 7.06 -22.06
C ASN A 84 -24.97 6.26 -20.86
N PRO A 85 -24.19 6.08 -19.77
CA PRO A 85 -24.69 5.38 -18.59
C PRO A 85 -25.78 6.18 -17.89
N ASP A 86 -26.77 5.47 -17.34
CA ASP A 86 -27.67 6.08 -16.37
C ASP A 86 -26.88 6.56 -15.14
N PRO A 87 -27.35 7.62 -14.43
CA PRO A 87 -26.65 8.18 -13.28
C PRO A 87 -26.29 7.17 -12.20
N GLU A 88 -27.16 6.18 -11.96
CA GLU A 88 -26.90 5.08 -11.01
C GLU A 88 -25.72 4.22 -11.45
N VAL A 89 -25.67 3.83 -12.72
CA VAL A 89 -24.57 3.02 -13.27
C VAL A 89 -23.25 3.79 -13.21
N PHE A 90 -23.28 5.09 -13.52
CA PHE A 90 -22.11 5.94 -13.41
C PHE A 90 -21.62 6.04 -11.95
N HIS A 91 -22.54 6.20 -11.00
CA HIS A 91 -22.21 6.24 -9.57
C HIS A 91 -21.62 4.92 -9.07
N PHE A 92 -22.22 3.78 -9.43
CA PHE A 92 -21.68 2.46 -9.06
C PHE A 92 -20.30 2.21 -9.67
N ALA A 93 -20.05 2.65 -10.89
CA ALA A 93 -18.73 2.56 -11.51
C ALA A 93 -17.67 3.39 -10.77
N LEU A 94 -18.05 4.58 -10.26
CA LEU A 94 -17.19 5.38 -9.39
C LEU A 94 -16.91 4.66 -8.06
N GLU A 95 -17.95 4.19 -7.37
CA GLU A 95 -17.81 3.53 -6.07
C GLU A 95 -16.94 2.27 -6.17
N SER A 96 -17.22 1.41 -7.16
CA SER A 96 -16.44 0.20 -7.39
C SER A 96 -14.98 0.51 -7.72
N ALA A 97 -14.72 1.55 -8.52
CA ALA A 97 -13.36 1.96 -8.83
C ALA A 97 -12.66 2.57 -7.61
N ALA A 98 -13.36 3.34 -6.77
CA ALA A 98 -12.81 3.86 -5.52
C ALA A 98 -12.37 2.73 -4.61
N ASP A 99 -13.21 1.72 -4.41
CA ASP A 99 -12.91 0.56 -3.57
C ASP A 99 -11.70 -0.23 -4.10
N GLU A 100 -11.63 -0.45 -5.42
CA GLU A 100 -10.50 -1.12 -6.05
C GLU A 100 -9.20 -0.33 -5.81
N GLN A 101 -9.19 0.97 -6.11
CA GLN A 101 -7.98 1.79 -5.95
C GLN A 101 -7.58 1.92 -4.47
N LEU A 102 -8.53 2.11 -3.55
CA LEU A 102 -8.27 2.18 -2.11
C LEU A 102 -7.72 0.86 -1.57
N SER A 103 -8.25 -0.27 -2.02
CA SER A 103 -7.75 -1.60 -1.65
C SER A 103 -6.30 -1.81 -2.10
N LEU A 104 -5.99 -1.43 -3.35
CA LEU A 104 -4.62 -1.47 -3.89
C LEU A 104 -3.67 -0.54 -3.11
N MET A 105 -4.15 0.64 -2.75
CA MET A 105 -3.42 1.61 -1.96
C MET A 105 -3.17 1.12 -0.52
N LYS A 106 -3.91 0.15 0.01
CA LYS A 106 -3.71 -0.40 1.37
C LYS A 106 -2.82 -1.66 1.42
N ARG A 107 -2.31 -2.15 0.29
CA ARG A 107 -1.63 -3.47 0.23
C ARG A 107 -0.41 -3.59 1.17
N GLY A 108 0.33 -2.50 1.42
CA GLY A 108 1.48 -2.50 2.32
C GLY A 108 1.11 -2.63 3.80
N ASP A 109 -0.10 -2.20 4.17
CA ASP A 109 -0.53 -2.13 5.57
C ASP A 109 -0.65 -3.52 6.17
N LYS A 110 -1.14 -4.50 5.40
CA LYS A 110 -1.24 -5.91 5.84
C LYS A 110 0.11 -6.51 6.25
N ILE A 111 1.18 -6.14 5.55
CA ILE A 111 2.54 -6.63 5.89
C ILE A 111 3.00 -5.99 7.21
N LEU A 112 2.78 -4.69 7.37
CA LEU A 112 3.13 -3.98 8.59
C LEU A 112 2.30 -4.45 9.78
N GLU A 113 1.00 -4.69 9.61
CA GLU A 113 0.11 -5.28 10.61
C GLU A 113 0.62 -6.65 11.07
N ALA A 114 1.01 -7.51 10.12
CA ALA A 114 1.60 -8.80 10.45
C ALA A 114 2.91 -8.66 11.24
N VAL A 115 3.79 -7.72 10.86
CA VAL A 115 5.03 -7.43 11.61
C VAL A 115 4.71 -6.94 13.03
N ILE A 116 3.74 -6.04 13.20
CA ILE A 116 3.32 -5.50 14.49
C ILE A 116 2.76 -6.62 15.38
N ALA A 117 1.98 -7.55 14.82
CA ALA A 117 1.41 -8.67 15.56
C ALA A 117 2.45 -9.74 15.93
N LEU A 118 3.38 -10.05 15.02
CA LEU A 118 4.31 -11.17 15.19
C LEU A 118 5.58 -10.79 15.96
N SER A 119 6.08 -9.56 15.80
CA SER A 119 7.35 -9.14 16.41
C SER A 119 7.37 -9.26 17.94
N PRO A 120 6.31 -8.89 18.71
CA PRO A 120 6.32 -9.02 20.17
C PRO A 120 6.31 -10.49 20.60
N LEU A 121 5.58 -11.35 19.87
CA LEU A 121 5.49 -12.78 20.17
C LEU A 121 6.85 -13.47 20.03
N LEU A 122 7.63 -13.11 19.02
CA LEU A 122 9.00 -13.61 18.83
C LEU A 122 9.97 -13.10 19.91
N GLY A 123 9.79 -11.85 20.36
CA GLY A 123 10.53 -11.29 21.49
C GLY A 123 10.27 -12.06 22.78
N LEU A 124 8.99 -12.36 23.07
CA LEU A 124 8.59 -13.17 24.23
C LEU A 124 9.03 -14.64 24.12
N LEU A 125 9.06 -15.22 22.92
CA LEU A 125 9.58 -16.58 22.72
C LEU A 125 11.06 -16.67 23.12
N SER A 126 11.83 -15.66 22.75
CA SER A 126 13.27 -15.56 23.07
C SER A 126 13.51 -15.56 24.59
N SER A 127 12.71 -14.82 25.35
CA SER A 127 12.85 -14.76 26.81
C SER A 127 12.43 -16.07 27.49
N ARG A 128 11.35 -16.70 27.02
CA ARG A 128 10.89 -18.00 27.54
C ARG A 128 11.88 -19.14 27.28
N ALA A 129 12.46 -19.20 26.08
CA ALA A 129 13.46 -20.22 25.75
C ALA A 129 14.69 -20.13 26.67
N LYS A 130 15.12 -18.91 27.01
CA LYS A 130 16.21 -18.70 27.98
C LYS A 130 15.86 -19.15 29.40
N LEU A 131 14.63 -18.88 29.85
CA LEU A 131 14.19 -19.30 31.18
C LEU A 131 14.20 -20.83 31.33
N ILE A 132 13.72 -21.55 30.31
CA ILE A 132 13.74 -23.03 30.30
C ILE A 132 15.17 -23.55 30.37
N SER A 133 16.09 -22.97 29.59
CA SER A 133 17.51 -23.33 29.62
C SER A 133 18.22 -23.02 30.94
N TRP A 134 17.66 -22.15 31.79
CA TRP A 134 18.22 -21.81 33.10
C TRP A 134 17.74 -22.74 34.22
N LEU A 135 16.60 -23.40 34.04
CA LEU A 135 15.95 -24.24 35.05
C LEU A 135 16.28 -25.74 34.92
N GLY A 136 16.92 -26.15 33.81
CA GLY A 136 17.39 -27.52 33.58
C GLY A 136 18.91 -27.56 33.51
#